data_AF-A0A1D6J636-F1
#
_entry.id   AF-A0A1D6J636-F1
#
_cell.length_a   1.000
_cell.length_b   1.000
_cell.length_c   1.000
_cell.angle_alpha   90.00
_cell.angle_beta   90.00
_cell.angle_gamma   90.00
#
_symmetry.space_group_name_H-M   'P 1'
#
loop_
_entity.id
_entity.type
_entity.pdbx_description
1 polymer ?
#
loop_
_entity_poly.entity_id
_entity_poly.type
_entity_poly.pdbx_seq_one_letter_code
_entity_poly.pdbx_strand_id
1 'polypeptide(L)'
;MCACRWGEQSDDVFDALAGDFMKPRIQEVDQLLKLGVNVTVYSGQVDLIWATKGTMDWVQKLKLDGLNSFMSSPRTPIYCNKEGQSDTQAFVKSYKNLNFYWILEAGHMVINEWYLWTTLALRSRCWLTLRDLLPSSRRKQTRRWNGTT
;
A
#
# COMPACT_ATOMS: atom_id res chain seq x y z
N MET A 1 -5.58 -6.14 -41.86
CA MET A 1 -5.84 -5.74 -40.46
C MET A 1 -4.87 -6.50 -39.58
N CYS A 2 -3.89 -5.83 -38.98
CA CYS A 2 -3.06 -6.44 -37.94
C CYS A 2 -3.89 -6.47 -36.65
N ALA A 3 -4.21 -7.66 -36.15
CA ALA A 3 -4.91 -7.82 -34.89
C ALA A 3 -3.90 -7.68 -33.74
N CYS A 4 -4.02 -6.62 -32.94
CA CYS A 4 -3.36 -6.57 -31.65
C CYS A 4 -4.07 -7.55 -30.70
N ARG A 5 -3.31 -8.49 -30.13
CA ARG A 5 -3.78 -9.36 -29.06
C ARG A 5 -3.50 -8.69 -27.71
N TRP A 6 -4.37 -8.94 -26.73
CA TRP A 6 -4.14 -8.50 -25.36
C TRP A 6 -2.89 -9.18 -24.78
N GLY A 7 -2.09 -8.41 -24.02
CA GLY A 7 -0.97 -8.89 -23.22
C GLY A 7 -0.91 -8.16 -21.88
N GLU A 8 -0.30 -8.78 -20.86
CA GLU A 8 -0.23 -8.22 -19.49
C GLU A 8 0.70 -7.00 -19.38
N GLN A 9 1.80 -7.01 -20.14
CA GLN A 9 2.79 -5.93 -20.23
C GLN A 9 3.21 -5.74 -21.70
N SER A 10 3.89 -4.62 -22.00
CA SER A 10 4.38 -4.29 -23.34
C SER A 10 5.82 -3.80 -23.28
N ASP A 11 6.69 -4.54 -23.96
CA ASP A 11 8.12 -4.21 -24.04
C ASP A 11 8.35 -2.87 -24.75
N ASP A 12 7.60 -2.59 -25.83
CA ASP A 12 7.67 -1.31 -26.55
C ASP A 12 7.39 -0.11 -25.62
N VAL A 13 6.41 -0.23 -24.71
CA VAL A 13 6.10 0.81 -23.72
C VAL A 13 7.19 0.90 -22.65
N PHE A 14 7.72 -0.24 -22.20
CA PHE A 14 8.83 -0.28 -21.23
C PHE A 14 10.06 0.42 -21.79
N ASP A 15 10.45 0.11 -23.03
CA ASP A 15 11.60 0.69 -23.71
C ASP A 15 11.42 2.19 -23.98
N ALA A 16 10.22 2.61 -24.38
CA ALA A 16 9.90 4.02 -24.59
C ALA A 16 10.01 4.85 -23.29
N LEU A 17 9.78 4.24 -22.12
CA LEU A 17 9.87 4.88 -20.80
C LEU A 17 11.19 4.60 -20.07
N ALA A 18 12.14 3.89 -20.69
CA ALA A 18 13.42 3.54 -20.08
C ALA A 18 14.19 4.78 -19.59
N GLY A 19 14.06 5.90 -20.29
CA GLY A 19 14.68 7.18 -19.90
C GLY A 19 14.16 7.74 -18.57
N ASP A 20 12.98 7.34 -18.10
CA ASP A 20 12.42 7.76 -16.80
C ASP A 20 12.67 6.77 -15.67
N PHE A 21 13.15 5.57 -16.01
CA PHE A 21 13.48 4.54 -15.03
C PHE A 21 14.54 5.06 -14.04
N MET A 22 14.34 4.80 -12.76
CA MET A 22 15.22 5.21 -11.65
C MET A 22 15.37 6.73 -11.41
N LYS A 23 14.65 7.61 -12.13
CA LYS A 23 14.60 9.02 -11.76
C LYS A 23 13.83 9.21 -10.46
N PRO A 24 14.37 9.93 -9.45
CA PRO A 24 13.68 10.12 -8.19
C PRO A 24 12.45 11.01 -8.36
N ARG A 25 11.30 10.54 -7.88
CA ARG A 25 10.02 11.30 -7.84
C ARG A 25 9.60 11.69 -6.41
N ILE A 26 10.59 11.87 -5.55
CA ILE A 26 10.37 12.18 -4.13
C ILE A 26 9.86 13.62 -3.93
N GLN A 27 10.26 14.54 -4.82
CA GLN A 27 9.91 15.97 -4.70
C GLN A 27 8.41 16.20 -4.90
N GLU A 28 7.79 15.44 -5.80
CA GLU A 28 6.36 15.45 -6.05
C GLU A 28 5.59 15.02 -4.79
N VAL A 29 6.08 14.01 -4.06
CA VAL A 29 5.48 13.57 -2.80
C VAL A 29 5.66 14.63 -1.70
N ASP A 30 6.84 15.26 -1.60
CA ASP A 30 7.07 16.37 -0.67
C ASP A 30 6.07 17.50 -0.88
N GLN A 31 5.79 17.86 -2.14
CA GLN A 31 4.83 18.89 -2.50
C GLN A 31 3.40 18.50 -2.10
N LEU A 32 2.99 17.26 -2.38
CA LEU A 32 1.67 16.75 -1.99
C LEU A 32 1.49 16.80 -0.47
N LEU A 33 2.51 16.38 0.28
CA LEU A 33 2.49 16.44 1.74
C LEU A 33 2.38 17.88 2.25
N LYS A 34 3.12 18.82 1.66
CA LYS A 34 3.07 20.25 2.01
C LYS A 34 1.70 20.88 1.73
N LEU A 35 1.02 20.45 0.67
CA LEU A 35 -0.33 20.90 0.32
C LEU A 35 -1.44 20.28 1.20
N GLY A 36 -1.08 19.42 2.15
CA GLY A 36 -2.04 18.76 3.04
C GLY A 36 -2.77 17.59 2.38
N VAL A 37 -2.30 17.10 1.23
CA VAL A 37 -2.86 15.89 0.60
C VAL A 37 -2.53 14.68 1.45
N ASN A 38 -3.51 13.81 1.68
CA ASN A 38 -3.30 12.56 2.40
C ASN A 38 -2.52 11.57 1.54
N VAL A 39 -1.29 11.27 1.94
CA VAL A 39 -0.41 10.29 1.30
C VAL A 39 -0.39 9.03 2.14
N THR A 40 -0.72 7.91 1.52
CA THR A 40 -0.63 6.59 2.13
C THR A 40 0.34 5.74 1.33
N VAL A 41 1.36 5.22 2.02
CA VAL A 41 2.34 4.28 1.47
C VAL A 41 2.07 2.93 2.12
N TYR A 42 1.93 1.88 1.33
CA TYR A 42 1.84 0.52 1.83
C TYR A 42 2.94 -0.32 1.23
N SER A 43 3.52 -1.21 2.04
CA SER A 43 4.58 -2.11 1.64
C SER A 43 4.22 -3.53 2.04
N GLY A 44 4.34 -4.46 1.10
CA GLY A 44 4.36 -5.88 1.42
C GLY A 44 5.65 -6.22 2.17
N GLN A 45 5.53 -6.97 3.27
CA GLN A 45 6.67 -7.37 4.08
C GLN A 45 7.65 -8.27 3.31
N VAL A 46 7.15 -9.12 2.42
CA VAL A 46 7.95 -10.13 1.69
C VAL A 46 8.22 -9.76 0.23
N ASP A 47 8.00 -8.49 -0.16
CA ASP A 47 8.41 -7.97 -1.47
C ASP A 47 9.94 -7.85 -1.53
N LEU A 48 10.55 -8.50 -2.54
CA LEU A 48 11.98 -8.44 -2.78
C LEU A 48 12.40 -7.23 -3.63
N ILE A 49 11.59 -6.85 -4.61
CA ILE A 49 11.94 -5.79 -5.58
C ILE A 49 11.75 -4.43 -4.93
N TRP A 50 10.65 -4.23 -4.21
CA TRP A 50 10.35 -3.01 -3.46
C TRP A 50 10.32 -3.29 -1.97
N ALA A 51 11.48 -3.73 -1.46
CA ALA A 51 11.62 -4.15 -0.08
C ALA A 51 11.21 -3.05 0.91
N THR A 52 10.48 -3.45 1.95
CA THR A 52 10.01 -2.60 3.05
C THR A 52 11.11 -1.67 3.59
N LYS A 53 12.35 -2.19 3.72
CA LYS A 53 13.48 -1.38 4.21
C LYS A 53 13.79 -0.23 3.25
N GLY A 54 13.89 -0.50 1.95
CA GLY A 54 14.17 0.52 0.94
C GLY A 54 13.09 1.59 0.90
N THR A 55 11.82 1.19 0.99
CA THR A 55 10.68 2.11 1.07
C THR A 55 10.75 2.98 2.34
N MET A 56 11.15 2.41 3.47
CA MET A 56 11.34 3.19 4.71
C MET A 56 12.54 4.14 4.67
N ASP A 57 13.65 3.74 4.05
CA ASP A 57 14.79 4.63 3.83
C ASP A 57 14.44 5.77 2.86
N TRP A 58 13.53 5.53 1.91
CA TRP A 58 12.95 6.57 1.05
C TRP A 58 12.05 7.53 1.85
N VAL A 59 11.19 7.02 2.73
CA VAL A 59 10.36 7.87 3.61
C VAL A 59 11.20 8.79 4.50
N GLN A 60 12.35 8.31 4.99
CA GLN A 60 13.29 9.11 5.78
C GLN A 60 13.92 10.28 5.01
N LYS A 61 13.85 10.27 3.67
CA LYS A 61 14.35 11.36 2.83
C LYS A 61 13.29 12.42 2.52
N LEU A 62 12.02 12.19 2.90
CA LEU A 62 10.93 13.13 2.66
C LEU A 62 11.13 14.41 3.49
N LYS A 63 10.79 15.56 2.91
CA LYS A 63 10.81 16.86 3.58
C LYS A 63 9.51 17.11 4.34
N LEU A 64 9.17 16.19 5.26
CA LEU A 64 7.97 16.29 6.10
C LEU A 64 8.26 17.08 7.38
N ASP A 65 7.44 18.10 7.65
CA ASP A 65 7.51 18.88 8.89
C ASP A 65 7.15 18.01 10.10
N GLY A 66 8.16 17.59 10.87
CA GLY A 66 8.01 16.65 11.99
C GLY A 66 8.32 15.21 11.63
N LEU A 67 9.12 14.98 10.59
CA LEU A 67 9.64 13.66 10.22
C LEU A 67 10.26 12.93 11.43
N ASN A 68 11.01 13.62 12.29
CA ASN A 68 11.59 13.02 13.49
C ASN A 68 10.52 12.42 14.41
N SER A 69 9.39 13.11 14.58
CA SER A 69 8.26 12.62 15.38
C SER A 69 7.60 11.41 14.73
N PHE A 70 7.48 11.39 13.40
CA PHE A 70 7.05 10.18 12.67
C PHE A 70 8.05 9.04 12.89
N MET A 71 9.36 9.27 12.76
CA MET A 71 10.36 8.23 12.93
C MET A 71 10.39 7.66 14.36
N SER A 72 10.24 8.52 15.37
CA SER A 72 10.19 8.10 16.78
C SER A 72 8.87 7.49 17.21
N SER A 73 7.77 7.69 16.48
CA SER A 73 6.48 7.15 16.89
C SER A 73 6.49 5.61 16.85
N PRO A 74 5.80 4.93 17.78
CA PRO A 74 5.64 3.49 17.68
C PRO A 74 4.77 3.12 16.48
N ARG A 75 4.89 1.87 16.04
CA ARG A 75 3.96 1.25 15.10
C ARG A 75 2.72 0.79 15.86
N THR A 76 1.53 1.06 15.32
CA THR A 76 0.27 0.57 15.86
C THR A 76 -0.13 -0.72 15.13
N PRO A 77 -0.37 -1.83 15.83
CA PRO A 77 -0.85 -3.06 15.20
C PRO A 77 -2.28 -2.91 14.70
N ILE A 78 -2.56 -3.52 13.56
CA ILE A 78 -3.90 -3.68 12.99
C ILE A 78 -4.25 -5.16 13.09
N TYR A 79 -5.32 -5.42 13.81
CA TYR A 79 -5.89 -6.73 14.01
C TYR A 79 -7.12 -6.93 13.14
N CYS A 80 -7.46 -8.18 12.95
CA CYS A 80 -8.65 -8.56 12.24
C CYS A 80 -9.71 -9.09 13.18
N ASN A 81 -10.73 -8.26 13.40
CA ASN A 81 -11.87 -8.62 14.23
C ASN A 81 -12.80 -9.56 13.46
N LYS A 82 -12.44 -10.83 13.42
CA LYS A 82 -13.38 -11.93 13.32
C LYS A 82 -13.21 -12.78 14.57
N GLU A 83 -14.33 -13.12 15.20
CA GLU A 83 -14.46 -13.84 16.47
C GLU A 83 -13.26 -14.75 16.77
N GLY A 84 -12.42 -14.34 17.72
CA GLY A 84 -11.35 -15.17 18.27
C GLY A 84 -9.96 -15.07 17.63
N GLN A 85 -9.74 -14.28 16.58
CA GLN A 85 -8.41 -14.10 15.99
C GLN A 85 -7.72 -12.82 16.46
N SER A 86 -6.58 -12.97 17.15
CA SER A 86 -5.75 -11.89 17.69
C SER A 86 -4.48 -11.62 16.88
N ASP A 87 -4.34 -12.26 15.70
CA ASP A 87 -3.13 -12.12 14.91
C ASP A 87 -3.01 -10.73 14.30
N THR A 88 -1.82 -10.15 14.41
CA THR A 88 -1.50 -8.86 13.77
C THR A 88 -1.39 -9.10 12.27
N GLN A 89 -2.09 -8.31 11.47
CA GLN A 89 -2.11 -8.45 10.01
C GLN A 89 -1.35 -7.33 9.31
N ALA A 90 -1.31 -6.16 9.95
CA ALA A 90 -0.53 -5.05 9.47
C ALA A 90 -0.07 -4.19 10.64
N PHE A 91 0.95 -3.37 10.40
CA PHE A 91 1.26 -2.25 11.27
C PHE A 91 1.00 -0.95 10.51
N VAL A 92 0.57 0.07 11.24
CA VAL A 92 0.45 1.43 10.72
C VAL A 92 1.28 2.38 11.54
N LYS A 93 1.84 3.37 10.85
CA LYS A 93 2.41 4.55 11.45
C LYS A 93 1.84 5.77 10.74
N SER A 94 1.35 6.72 11.52
CA SER A 94 0.68 7.91 11.00
C SER A 94 1.23 9.16 11.66
N TYR A 95 1.48 10.18 10.86
CA TYR A 95 1.82 11.51 11.34
C TYR A 95 1.29 12.55 10.36
N LYS A 96 0.44 13.47 10.86
CA LYS A 96 -0.32 14.42 10.04
C LYS A 96 -1.04 13.69 8.89
N ASN A 97 -0.71 14.05 7.66
CA ASN A 97 -1.28 13.53 6.41
C ASN A 97 -0.43 12.42 5.75
N LEU A 98 0.62 11.93 6.43
CA LEU A 98 1.39 10.77 5.98
C LEU A 98 1.01 9.52 6.78
N ASN A 99 0.68 8.43 6.08
CA ASN A 99 0.46 7.12 6.66
C ASN A 99 1.37 6.08 5.99
N PHE A 100 2.00 5.22 6.79
CA PHE A 100 2.80 4.11 6.30
C PHE A 100 2.27 2.79 6.85
N TYR A 101 2.05 1.82 5.97
CA TYR A 101 1.54 0.50 6.30
C TYR A 101 2.57 -0.57 5.98
N TRP A 102 2.83 -1.43 6.97
CA TRP A 102 3.49 -2.71 6.78
C TRP A 102 2.43 -3.78 6.72
N ILE A 103 2.27 -4.43 5.57
CA ILE A 103 1.30 -5.51 5.41
C ILE A 103 2.06 -6.81 5.56
N LEU A 104 1.76 -7.54 6.63
CA LEU A 104 2.46 -8.77 6.98
C LEU A 104 2.06 -9.87 6.00
N GLU A 105 3.00 -10.81 5.75
CA GLU A 105 2.80 -11.96 4.85
C GLU A 105 2.44 -11.59 3.39
N ALA A 106 2.57 -10.32 3.00
CA ALA A 106 2.28 -9.84 1.64
C ALA A 106 3.55 -9.51 0.87
N GLY A 107 3.61 -9.89 -0.40
CA GLY A 107 4.68 -9.60 -1.35
C GLY A 107 4.36 -8.42 -2.26
N HIS A 108 4.81 -8.52 -3.52
CA HIS A 108 4.81 -7.40 -4.46
C HIS A 108 3.40 -6.97 -4.86
N MET A 109 2.51 -7.96 -5.07
CA MET A 109 1.12 -7.71 -5.44
C MET A 109 0.23 -7.91 -4.22
N VAL A 110 0.31 -6.97 -3.26
CA VAL A 110 -0.45 -7.02 -1.99
C VAL A 110 -1.90 -7.46 -2.18
N ILE A 111 -2.60 -6.92 -3.18
CA ILE A 111 -4.02 -7.25 -3.40
C ILE A 111 -4.19 -8.69 -3.92
N ASN A 112 -3.40 -9.11 -4.93
CA ASN A 112 -3.57 -10.42 -5.57
C ASN A 112 -3.07 -11.57 -4.70
N GLU A 113 -1.97 -11.36 -3.98
CA GLU A 113 -1.45 -12.38 -3.07
C GLU A 113 -2.46 -12.67 -1.96
N TRP A 114 -3.11 -11.64 -1.42
CA TRP A 114 -4.22 -11.83 -0.47
C TRP A 114 -5.39 -12.62 -1.07
N TYR A 115 -5.72 -12.43 -2.36
CA TYR A 115 -6.75 -13.23 -3.03
C TYR A 115 -6.34 -14.71 -3.21
N LEU A 116 -5.09 -15.01 -3.53
CA LEU A 116 -4.60 -16.40 -3.66
C LEU A 116 -4.59 -17.16 -2.32
N TRP A 117 -4.25 -16.48 -1.22
CA TRP A 117 -4.39 -17.06 0.12
C TRP A 117 -5.86 -17.32 0.50
N THR A 118 -6.80 -16.51 0.01
CA THR A 118 -8.24 -16.73 0.28
C THR A 118 -8.84 -17.93 -0.46
N THR A 119 -8.28 -18.34 -1.59
CA THR A 119 -8.80 -19.44 -2.41
C THR A 119 -8.12 -20.79 -2.15
N LEU A 120 -6.84 -20.81 -1.74
CA LEU A 120 -6.08 -22.06 -1.54
C LEU A 120 -5.89 -22.46 -0.06
N ALA A 121 -6.08 -21.58 0.93
CA ALA A 121 -5.94 -21.96 2.34
C ALA A 121 -6.89 -21.21 3.29
N LEU A 122 -7.84 -21.96 3.84
CA LEU A 122 -8.63 -21.68 5.06
C LEU A 122 -9.61 -20.50 4.98
N ARG A 123 -10.90 -20.85 5.14
CA ARG A 123 -12.08 -19.99 5.40
C ARG A 123 -11.96 -19.01 6.59
N SER A 124 -10.78 -18.81 7.14
CA SER A 124 -10.57 -18.17 8.44
C SER A 124 -9.82 -16.85 8.37
N ARG A 125 -9.12 -16.51 7.27
CA ARG A 125 -8.27 -15.32 7.24
C ARG A 125 -9.05 -14.06 6.87
N CYS A 126 -8.67 -12.98 7.53
CA CYS A 126 -9.31 -11.68 7.46
C CYS A 126 -9.25 -11.04 6.08
N TRP A 127 -10.25 -10.22 5.75
CA TRP A 127 -10.20 -9.33 4.60
C TRP A 127 -9.78 -7.94 5.11
N LEU A 128 -8.49 -7.60 5.05
CA LEU A 128 -8.10 -6.19 5.06
C LEU A 128 -8.42 -5.64 3.67
N THR A 129 -9.54 -4.97 3.54
CA THR A 129 -9.86 -4.27 2.30
C THR A 129 -9.12 -2.93 2.27
N LEU A 130 -8.98 -2.34 1.08
CA LEU A 130 -8.46 -0.96 0.95
C LEU A 130 -9.21 0.03 1.87
N ARG A 131 -10.47 -0.27 2.23
CA ARG A 131 -11.27 0.52 3.19
C ARG A 131 -10.73 0.47 4.61
N ASP A 132 -10.19 -0.66 5.03
CA ASP A 132 -9.65 -0.86 6.38
C ASP A 132 -8.29 -0.17 6.54
N LEU A 133 -7.58 0.02 5.41
CA LEU A 133 -6.34 0.81 5.32
C LEU A 133 -6.60 2.33 5.20
N LEU A 134 -7.85 2.78 5.13
CA LEU A 134 -8.18 4.21 5.09
C LEU A 134 -8.42 4.80 6.49
N PRO A 135 -8.10 6.09 6.70
CA PRO A 135 -8.43 6.81 7.93
C PRO A 135 -9.90 6.68 8.31
N SER A 136 -10.20 6.63 9.61
CA SER A 136 -11.55 6.37 10.16
C SER A 136 -12.65 7.27 9.59
N SER A 137 -12.32 8.53 9.25
CA SER A 137 -13.25 9.50 8.64
C SER A 137 -13.74 9.09 7.24
N ARG A 138 -12.96 8.32 6.47
CA ARG A 138 -13.31 7.88 5.10
C ARG A 138 -13.87 6.45 5.02
N ARG A 139 -13.83 5.68 6.10
CA ARG A 139 -14.39 4.31 6.14
C ARG A 139 -15.91 4.27 5.87
N LYS A 140 -16.63 5.37 6.13
CA LYS A 140 -18.10 5.45 5.97
C LYS A 140 -18.58 5.74 4.53
N GLN A 141 -17.71 6.17 3.62
CA GLN A 141 -18.16 6.73 2.33
C GLN A 141 -18.10 5.76 1.15
N THR A 142 -17.37 4.65 1.28
CA THR A 142 -17.35 3.61 0.26
C THR A 142 -18.51 2.64 0.49
N ARG A 143 -19.66 2.87 -0.16
CA ARG A 143 -20.74 1.87 -0.22
C ARG A 143 -20.23 0.64 -0.98
N ARG A 144 -20.52 -0.56 -0.46
CA ARG A 144 -20.32 -1.83 -1.19
C ARG A 144 -21.15 -1.74 -2.47
N TRP A 145 -20.52 -1.85 -3.64
CA TRP A 145 -21.26 -2.00 -4.89
C TRP A 145 -21.87 -3.40 -4.84
N ASN A 146 -23.15 -3.48 -4.46
CA ASN A 146 -23.92 -4.72 -4.60
C ASN A 146 -24.35 -4.75 -6.06
N GLY A 147 -23.58 -5.46 -6.88
CA GLY A 147 -23.94 -5.71 -8.26
C GLY A 147 -25.23 -6.50 -8.33
N THR A 148 -26.34 -5.78 -8.49
CA THR A 148 -27.62 -6.28 -8.99
C THR A 148 -28.28 -5.12 -9.73
N THR A 149 -28.02 -5.06 -11.02
CA THR A 149 -28.97 -5.12 -12.16
C THR A 149 -28.16 -5.01 -13.44
#